data_AF-A0A946CDG5-F1
#
_entry.id   AF-A0A946CDG5-F1
#
_cell.length_a   1.000
_cell.length_b   1.000
_cell.length_c   1.000
_cell.angle_alpha   90.00
_cell.angle_beta   90.00
_cell.angle_gamma   90.00
#
_symmetry.space_group_name_H-M   'P 1'
#
loop_
_entity.id
_entity.type
_entity.pdbx_description
1 polymer ?
#
loop_
_entity_poly.entity_id
_entity_poly.type
_entity_poly.pdbx_seq_one_letter_code
_entity_poly.pdbx_strand_id
1 'polypeptide(L)'
;MNSLNFALLLGASLFTVSAIAAEVPAVLPRPDMTPPSDGKVKVYILAGQSNMVGFGYLDGSRPVYPSIYLSADPGIKVGRMPVGPSALLGHGVYQSAAKNAPAGARVSIYSGAYKAGADYSAMKQVKETTVALGTVSAQLPGIEGPHTVVAQAFIDVPMSGTHELHAGFENSAHAIVTLEGKEVYRKEIG
;
A
#
# COMPACT_ATOMS: atom_id res chain seq x y z
N MET A 1 51.20 6.27 -83.73
CA MET A 1 50.77 4.86 -83.56
C MET A 1 49.55 4.84 -82.66
N ASN A 2 48.41 4.62 -83.31
CA ASN A 2 47.05 4.23 -82.90
C ASN A 2 46.49 4.67 -81.54
N SER A 3 45.59 5.65 -81.64
CA SER A 3 44.37 5.81 -80.84
C SER A 3 43.32 4.76 -81.23
N LEU A 4 42.55 4.24 -80.26
CA LEU A 4 41.08 4.12 -80.38
C LEU A 4 40.42 3.78 -79.03
N ASN A 5 39.56 4.70 -78.58
CA ASN A 5 38.60 4.52 -77.50
C ASN A 5 37.40 3.68 -77.98
N PHE A 6 36.77 2.92 -77.09
CA PHE A 6 35.35 2.57 -77.24
C PHE A 6 34.66 2.61 -75.88
N ALA A 7 33.73 3.56 -75.76
CA ALA A 7 32.84 3.74 -74.61
C ALA A 7 31.60 2.86 -74.79
N LEU A 8 31.02 2.35 -73.69
CA LEU A 8 29.63 1.90 -73.68
C LEU A 8 28.91 2.25 -72.37
N LEU A 9 28.09 3.28 -72.54
CA LEU A 9 26.87 3.76 -71.89
C LEU A 9 26.25 3.08 -70.66
N LEU A 10 25.86 4.00 -69.78
CA LEU A 10 24.99 4.01 -68.62
C LEU A 10 23.53 3.59 -68.93
N GLY A 11 22.90 2.83 -68.02
CA GLY A 11 21.45 2.60 -68.00
C GLY A 11 20.96 2.29 -66.60
N ALA A 12 20.46 3.29 -65.87
CA ALA A 12 19.85 3.14 -64.55
C ALA A 12 18.33 2.95 -64.67
N SER A 13 17.84 1.76 -64.39
CA SER A 13 16.41 1.44 -64.32
C SER A 13 15.93 1.48 -62.86
N LEU A 14 15.11 2.49 -62.52
CA LEU A 14 14.35 2.52 -61.28
C LEU A 14 13.16 1.56 -61.38
N PHE A 15 13.20 0.46 -60.62
CA PHE A 15 12.02 -0.37 -60.35
C PHE A 15 11.40 0.02 -59.00
N THR A 16 10.21 0.60 -59.03
CA THR A 16 9.36 0.80 -57.85
C THR A 16 8.68 -0.53 -57.49
N VAL A 17 9.16 -1.22 -56.46
CA VAL A 17 8.50 -2.41 -55.93
C VAL A 17 7.38 -1.97 -54.97
N SER A 18 6.12 -2.08 -55.41
CA SER A 18 4.99 -2.07 -54.49
C SER A 18 4.99 -3.39 -53.72
N ALA A 19 5.38 -3.34 -52.44
CA ALA A 19 5.32 -4.49 -51.56
C ALA A 19 3.85 -4.77 -51.19
N ILE A 20 3.29 -5.84 -51.76
CA ILE A 20 2.06 -6.44 -51.23
C ILE A 20 2.48 -7.14 -49.93
N ALA A 21 2.17 -6.52 -48.79
CA ALA A 21 2.39 -7.13 -47.49
C ALA A 21 1.45 -8.34 -47.36
N ALA A 22 2.03 -9.54 -47.30
CA ALA A 22 1.28 -10.75 -47.00
C ALA A 22 0.67 -10.64 -45.59
N GLU A 23 -0.63 -10.92 -45.49
CA GLU A 23 -1.41 -10.79 -44.26
C GLU A 23 -0.89 -11.77 -43.19
N VAL A 24 -0.53 -11.25 -42.02
CA VAL A 24 0.03 -12.06 -40.93
C VAL A 24 -1.09 -12.94 -40.35
N PRO A 25 -0.91 -14.27 -40.26
CA PRO A 25 -1.95 -15.15 -39.75
C PRO A 25 -2.25 -14.87 -38.27
N ALA A 26 -3.54 -14.72 -37.95
CA ALA A 26 -4.01 -14.36 -36.61
C ALA A 26 -3.75 -15.44 -35.54
N VAL A 27 -3.49 -16.68 -35.95
CA VAL A 27 -3.19 -17.80 -35.04
C VAL A 27 -1.85 -18.40 -35.46
N LEU A 28 -0.85 -18.24 -34.59
CA LEU A 28 0.45 -18.88 -34.79
C LEU A 28 0.34 -20.38 -34.50
N PRO A 29 0.99 -21.24 -35.31
CA PRO A 29 1.02 -22.67 -35.06
C PRO A 29 1.71 -22.96 -33.71
N ARG A 30 1.29 -24.05 -33.04
CA ARG A 30 1.96 -24.49 -31.81
C ARG A 30 3.41 -24.88 -32.14
N PRO A 31 4.39 -24.51 -31.30
CA PRO A 31 5.77 -24.94 -31.48
C PRO A 31 5.83 -26.47 -31.55
N ASP A 32 6.45 -26.99 -32.60
CA ASP A 32 6.80 -28.40 -32.73
C ASP A 32 8.22 -28.64 -32.23
N MET A 33 8.61 -29.91 -32.04
CA MET A 33 9.96 -30.28 -31.56
C MET A 33 11.04 -30.16 -32.65
N THR A 34 10.77 -29.41 -33.73
CA THR A 34 11.70 -29.22 -34.83
C THR A 34 12.81 -28.25 -34.39
N PRO A 35 14.08 -28.56 -34.67
CA PRO A 35 15.17 -27.66 -34.31
C PRO A 35 14.99 -26.27 -34.96
N PRO A 36 15.28 -25.17 -34.26
CA PRO A 36 15.20 -23.84 -34.84
C PRO A 36 16.19 -23.72 -36.00
N SER A 37 15.82 -23.04 -37.09
CA SER A 37 16.75 -22.80 -38.19
C SER A 37 17.83 -21.79 -37.79
N ASP A 38 19.03 -21.90 -38.36
CA ASP A 38 20.14 -20.93 -38.17
C ASP A 38 19.90 -19.56 -38.84
N GLY A 39 18.75 -19.38 -39.51
CA GLY A 39 18.36 -18.12 -40.14
C GLY A 39 17.94 -17.04 -39.13
N LYS A 40 18.21 -15.76 -39.45
CA LYS A 40 17.68 -14.62 -38.67
C LYS A 40 16.17 -14.52 -38.84
N VAL A 41 15.42 -14.61 -37.74
CA VAL A 41 13.96 -14.48 -37.74
C VAL A 41 13.55 -13.03 -37.48
N LYS A 42 12.62 -12.51 -38.28
CA LYS A 42 11.99 -11.21 -38.04
C LYS A 42 10.82 -11.40 -37.05
N VAL A 43 11.01 -10.99 -35.81
CA VAL A 43 10.00 -11.13 -34.75
C VAL A 43 9.21 -9.82 -34.63
N TYR A 44 7.89 -9.90 -34.73
CA TYR A 44 6.99 -8.84 -34.31
C TYR A 44 6.43 -9.23 -32.94
N ILE A 45 6.94 -8.61 -31.88
CA ILE A 45 6.33 -8.70 -30.55
C ILE A 45 5.11 -7.79 -30.62
N LEU A 46 3.92 -8.37 -30.78
CA LEU A 46 2.68 -7.67 -30.45
C LEU A 46 2.68 -7.51 -28.93
N ALA A 47 3.36 -6.46 -28.45
CA ALA A 47 3.08 -5.89 -27.15
C ALA A 47 1.65 -5.37 -27.24
N GLY A 48 0.69 -6.25 -26.95
CA GLY A 48 -0.64 -5.81 -26.59
C GLY A 48 -0.46 -4.81 -25.47
N GLN A 49 -0.92 -3.58 -25.69
CA GLN A 49 -1.18 -2.64 -24.61
C GLN A 49 -2.20 -3.34 -23.70
N SER A 50 -1.71 -4.17 -22.78
CA SER A 50 -2.49 -4.70 -21.69
C SER A 50 -2.85 -3.51 -20.83
N ASN A 51 -4.07 -3.05 -20.98
CA ASN A 51 -4.71 -2.15 -20.04
C ASN A 51 -5.04 -2.87 -18.72
N MET A 52 -4.89 -4.21 -18.66
CA MET A 52 -5.02 -5.04 -17.47
C MET A 52 -6.27 -4.73 -16.64
N VAL A 53 -7.39 -4.41 -17.31
CA VAL A 53 -8.66 -3.97 -16.69
C VAL A 53 -9.47 -5.14 -16.12
N GLY A 54 -8.80 -6.23 -15.75
CA GLY A 54 -9.42 -7.39 -15.13
C GLY A 54 -9.37 -7.26 -13.62
N PHE A 55 -10.52 -7.39 -12.95
CA PHE A 55 -10.57 -7.59 -11.51
C PHE A 55 -10.49 -9.09 -11.21
N GLY A 56 -9.54 -9.50 -10.38
CA GLY A 56 -9.34 -10.90 -10.03
C GLY A 56 -8.38 -11.04 -8.85
N TYR A 57 -8.30 -12.24 -8.30
CA TYR A 57 -7.35 -12.57 -7.25
C TYR A 57 -6.36 -13.59 -7.79
N LEU A 58 -5.10 -13.46 -7.38
CA LEU A 58 -4.10 -14.51 -7.60
C LEU A 58 -4.41 -15.67 -6.64
N ASP A 59 -4.00 -16.88 -7.02
CA ASP A 59 -4.17 -18.03 -6.14
C ASP A 59 -3.40 -17.81 -4.82
N GLY A 60 -4.06 -18.10 -3.69
CA GLY A 60 -3.53 -17.80 -2.36
C GLY A 60 -3.51 -16.32 -1.95
N SER A 61 -3.88 -15.37 -2.82
CA SER A 61 -3.82 -13.92 -2.51
C SER A 61 -5.15 -13.33 -2.03
N ARG A 62 -6.15 -14.16 -1.71
CA ARG A 62 -7.43 -13.69 -1.15
C ARG A 62 -7.28 -13.47 0.35
N PRO A 63 -7.39 -12.24 0.86
CA PRO A 63 -7.55 -12.05 2.29
C PRO A 63 -8.85 -12.73 2.74
N VAL A 64 -8.82 -13.35 3.91
CA VAL A 64 -9.99 -14.05 4.48
C VAL A 64 -11.18 -13.08 4.63
N TYR A 65 -10.88 -11.83 4.99
CA TYR A 65 -11.82 -10.72 5.01
C TYR A 65 -11.25 -9.54 4.22
N PRO A 66 -11.93 -9.03 3.18
CA PRO A 66 -11.54 -7.79 2.49
C PRO A 66 -11.51 -6.55 3.39
N SER A 67 -12.25 -6.51 4.50
CA SER A 67 -12.10 -5.47 5.52
C SER A 67 -12.21 -6.03 6.94
N ILE A 68 -11.36 -5.52 7.82
CA ILE A 68 -11.24 -5.93 9.21
C ILE A 68 -11.38 -4.69 10.09
N TYR A 69 -12.41 -4.67 10.93
CA TYR A 69 -12.58 -3.69 11.99
C TYR A 69 -11.79 -4.16 13.20
N LEU A 70 -10.84 -3.34 13.65
CA LEU A 70 -10.07 -3.60 14.86
C LEU A 70 -10.63 -2.74 16.00
N SER A 71 -10.96 -3.39 17.12
CA SER A 71 -11.35 -2.72 18.35
C SER A 71 -10.57 -3.25 19.54
N ALA A 72 -10.17 -2.37 20.44
CA ALA A 72 -9.52 -2.76 21.70
C ALA A 72 -10.51 -3.08 22.83
N ASP A 73 -11.79 -2.75 22.66
CA ASP A 73 -12.81 -2.97 23.68
C ASP A 73 -12.94 -4.46 24.03
N PRO A 74 -12.71 -4.88 25.29
CA PRO A 74 -12.84 -6.28 25.69
C PRO A 74 -14.27 -6.82 25.58
N GLY A 75 -15.28 -5.95 25.47
CA GLY A 75 -16.69 -6.32 25.34
C GLY A 75 -17.11 -6.73 23.94
N ILE A 76 -16.26 -6.61 22.92
CA ILE A 76 -16.64 -6.95 21.55
C ILE A 76 -16.89 -8.45 21.38
N LYS A 77 -17.85 -8.78 20.52
CA LYS A 77 -18.05 -10.15 20.04
C LYS A 77 -17.28 -10.34 18.74
N VAL A 78 -16.09 -10.93 18.86
CA VAL A 78 -15.26 -11.26 17.70
C VAL A 78 -16.03 -12.16 16.74
N GLY A 79 -16.00 -11.83 15.45
CA GLY A 79 -16.67 -12.65 14.45
C GLY A 79 -16.88 -11.94 13.12
N ARG A 80 -17.49 -12.69 12.20
CA ARG A 80 -17.92 -12.18 10.91
C ARG A 80 -19.09 -11.21 11.09
N MET A 81 -19.06 -10.12 10.36
CA MET A 81 -20.15 -9.16 10.34
C MET A 81 -21.40 -9.74 9.67
N PRO A 82 -22.62 -9.40 10.15
CA PRO A 82 -23.87 -9.90 9.55
C PRO A 82 -24.04 -9.46 8.09
N VAL A 83 -23.43 -8.34 7.71
CA VAL A 83 -23.49 -7.76 6.37
C VAL A 83 -22.07 -7.59 5.84
N GLY A 84 -21.88 -8.04 4.60
CA GLY A 84 -20.60 -7.94 3.90
C GLY A 84 -19.58 -9.02 4.30
N PRO A 85 -18.51 -9.17 3.50
CA PRO A 85 -17.40 -10.07 3.78
C PRO A 85 -16.40 -9.44 4.79
N SER A 86 -16.88 -8.92 5.91
CA SER A 86 -16.04 -8.22 6.91
C SER A 86 -15.99 -8.95 8.24
N ALA A 87 -14.99 -8.66 9.05
CA ALA A 87 -14.87 -9.18 10.41
C ALA A 87 -14.62 -8.06 11.42
N LEU A 88 -15.10 -8.28 12.64
CA LEU A 88 -14.70 -7.53 13.83
C LEU A 88 -13.75 -8.38 14.64
N LEU A 89 -12.52 -7.92 14.79
CA LEU A 89 -11.48 -8.59 15.57
C LEU A 89 -11.02 -7.68 16.71
N GLY A 90 -10.58 -8.31 17.79
CA GLY A 90 -9.94 -7.63 18.90
C GLY A 90 -8.51 -7.26 18.56
N HIS A 91 -8.03 -6.16 19.14
CA HIS A 91 -6.61 -5.85 19.22
C HIS A 91 -6.22 -5.42 20.64
N GLY A 92 -5.08 -5.90 21.14
CA GLY A 92 -4.41 -5.37 22.31
C GLY A 92 -3.68 -4.06 22.00
N VAL A 93 -3.31 -3.38 23.08
CA VAL A 93 -2.47 -2.18 23.08
C VAL A 93 -1.30 -2.45 24.01
N TYR A 94 -0.07 -2.22 23.52
CA TYR A 94 1.16 -2.63 24.20
C TYR A 94 2.20 -1.51 24.17
N GLN A 95 3.11 -1.53 25.14
CA GLN A 95 4.18 -0.52 25.24
C GLN A 95 5.35 -0.75 24.28
N SER A 96 5.46 -1.94 23.67
CA SER A 96 6.53 -2.26 22.71
C SER A 96 6.11 -3.40 21.78
N ALA A 97 6.86 -3.63 20.71
CA ALA A 97 6.66 -4.76 19.79
C ALA A 97 7.10 -6.13 20.37
N ALA A 98 7.66 -6.17 21.58
CA ALA A 98 8.11 -7.42 22.19
C ALA A 98 6.92 -8.35 22.51
N LYS A 99 7.09 -9.66 22.34
CA LYS A 99 6.03 -10.66 22.57
C LYS A 99 5.40 -10.61 23.97
N ASN A 100 6.18 -10.22 24.99
CA ASN A 100 5.73 -10.10 26.38
C ASN A 100 5.67 -8.64 26.83
N ALA A 101 5.42 -7.71 25.90
CA ALA A 101 5.32 -6.29 26.22
C ALA A 101 4.17 -6.04 27.23
N PRO A 102 4.37 -5.16 28.22
CA PRO A 102 3.28 -4.72 29.09
C PRO A 102 2.13 -4.11 28.28
N ALA A 103 0.90 -4.40 28.69
CA ALA A 103 -0.28 -3.79 28.10
C ALA A 103 -0.37 -2.29 28.42
N GLY A 104 -1.10 -1.57 27.57
CA GLY A 104 -1.34 -0.14 27.67
C GLY A 104 -0.38 0.71 26.84
N ALA A 105 -0.61 2.01 26.90
CA ALA A 105 0.16 3.03 26.20
C ALA A 105 0.99 3.85 27.17
N ARG A 106 2.13 4.33 26.67
CA ARG A 106 2.90 5.39 27.35
C ARG A 106 2.30 6.72 26.98
N VAL A 107 1.94 7.50 27.99
CA VAL A 107 1.28 8.80 27.81
C VAL A 107 2.17 9.88 28.39
N SER A 108 2.60 10.78 27.53
CA SER A 108 3.41 11.95 27.87
C SER A 108 2.57 13.21 27.79
N ILE A 109 2.65 14.05 28.81
CA ILE A 109 1.96 15.33 28.89
C ILE A 109 2.97 16.45 28.71
N TYR A 110 2.69 17.35 27.77
CA TYR A 110 3.50 18.53 27.47
C TYR A 110 2.72 19.79 27.85
N SER A 111 3.40 20.78 28.43
CA SER A 111 2.80 22.08 28.71
C SER A 111 2.59 22.88 27.43
N GLY A 112 1.43 23.50 27.29
CA GLY A 112 1.05 24.31 26.15
C GLY A 112 0.12 23.60 25.16
N ALA A 113 -0.50 24.41 24.29
CA ALA A 113 -1.34 23.92 23.21
C ALA A 113 -0.54 23.14 22.14
N TYR A 114 -1.24 22.32 21.36
CA TYR A 114 -0.65 21.56 20.27
C TYR A 114 0.04 22.49 19.25
N LYS A 115 1.22 22.07 18.79
CA LYS A 115 2.04 22.75 17.78
C LYS A 115 2.27 21.79 16.62
N ALA A 116 1.72 22.12 15.46
CA ALA A 116 1.93 21.33 14.25
C ALA A 116 3.43 21.28 13.87
N GLY A 117 3.93 20.10 13.48
CA GLY A 117 5.33 19.89 13.10
C GLY A 117 6.32 19.84 14.26
N ALA A 118 5.87 19.96 15.51
CA ALA A 118 6.72 19.74 16.68
C ALA A 118 7.07 18.26 16.84
N ASP A 119 8.35 17.97 17.08
CA ASP A 119 8.77 16.64 17.52
C ASP A 119 8.60 16.51 19.03
N TYR A 120 7.42 16.06 19.44
CA TYR A 120 7.10 15.84 20.84
C TYR A 120 8.01 14.79 21.49
N SER A 121 8.57 13.83 20.73
CA SER A 121 9.45 12.80 21.29
C SER A 121 10.79 13.36 21.77
N ALA A 122 11.22 14.50 21.20
CA ALA A 122 12.44 15.21 21.59
C ALA A 122 12.21 16.29 22.67
N MET A 123 10.94 16.55 23.05
CA MET A 123 10.60 17.60 24.01
C MET A 123 10.61 17.10 25.45
N LYS A 124 10.89 18.02 26.39
CA LYS A 124 10.79 17.71 27.81
C LYS A 124 9.32 17.63 28.22
N GLN A 125 8.86 16.41 28.47
CA GLN A 125 7.55 16.12 29.05
C GLN A 125 7.45 16.62 30.51
N VAL A 126 6.26 17.12 30.87
CA VAL A 126 5.91 17.55 32.24
C VAL A 126 5.62 16.35 33.11
N LYS A 127 4.94 15.34 32.55
CA LYS A 127 4.57 14.11 33.22
C LYS A 127 4.55 12.97 32.21
N GLU A 128 4.97 11.79 32.65
CA GLU A 128 4.83 10.54 31.91
C GLU A 128 4.08 9.53 32.79
N THR A 129 3.16 8.79 32.19
CA THR A 129 2.43 7.72 32.89
C THR A 129 2.03 6.61 31.94
N THR A 130 1.69 5.46 32.48
CA THR A 130 1.12 4.35 31.72
C THR A 130 -0.40 4.39 31.86
N VAL A 131 -1.09 4.35 30.73
CA VAL A 131 -2.55 4.28 30.69
C VAL A 131 -2.97 2.98 30.02
N ALA A 132 -3.94 2.28 30.59
CA ALA A 132 -4.59 1.12 29.98
C ALA A 132 -5.51 1.55 28.82
N LEU A 133 -4.92 2.17 27.79
CA LEU A 133 -5.62 2.47 26.55
C LEU A 133 -6.11 1.18 25.90
N GLY A 134 -7.28 1.27 25.30
CA GLY A 134 -8.01 0.12 24.79
C GLY A 134 -9.16 -0.36 25.68
N THR A 135 -9.36 0.26 26.85
CA THR A 135 -10.57 0.06 27.65
C THR A 135 -11.42 1.33 27.64
N VAL A 136 -12.76 1.19 27.62
CA VAL A 136 -13.68 2.34 27.72
C VAL A 136 -13.64 3.03 29.09
N SER A 137 -12.96 2.43 30.07
CA SER A 137 -12.84 2.92 31.45
C SER A 137 -11.66 3.84 31.70
N ALA A 138 -10.66 3.89 30.81
CA ALA A 138 -9.44 4.66 31.02
C ALA A 138 -9.57 6.08 30.48
N GLN A 139 -9.27 7.07 31.31
CA GLN A 139 -9.24 8.47 30.91
C GLN A 139 -7.81 8.96 30.73
N LEU A 140 -7.60 9.78 29.71
CA LEU A 140 -6.30 10.41 29.50
C LEU A 140 -5.99 11.38 30.65
N PRO A 141 -4.77 11.35 31.20
CA PRO A 141 -4.36 12.24 32.27
C PRO A 141 -4.22 13.68 31.74
N GLY A 142 -4.59 14.65 32.57
CA GLY A 142 -4.44 16.08 32.28
C GLY A 142 -3.68 16.82 33.38
N ILE A 143 -3.28 18.04 33.08
CA ILE A 143 -2.72 19.01 34.04
C ILE A 143 -3.51 20.31 34.00
N GLU A 144 -3.38 21.14 35.04
CA GLU A 144 -3.94 22.49 35.01
C GLU A 144 -3.28 23.35 33.92
N GLY A 145 -4.09 24.11 33.20
CA GLY A 145 -3.67 24.94 32.08
C GLY A 145 -3.63 24.21 30.72
N PRO A 146 -3.29 24.92 29.64
CA PRO A 146 -3.21 24.35 28.31
C PRO A 146 -2.12 23.27 28.27
N HIS A 147 -2.45 22.09 27.78
CA HIS A 147 -1.52 20.97 27.67
C HIS A 147 -1.81 20.12 26.44
N THR A 148 -0.80 19.38 26.00
CA THR A 148 -0.88 18.42 24.91
C THR A 148 -0.59 17.04 25.46
N VAL A 149 -1.45 16.07 25.16
CA VAL A 149 -1.29 14.67 25.57
C VAL A 149 -0.86 13.87 24.34
N VAL A 150 0.24 13.13 24.45
CA VAL A 150 0.73 12.23 23.38
C VAL A 150 0.75 10.82 23.93
N ALA A 151 -0.04 9.94 23.33
CA ALA A 151 -0.04 8.51 23.63
C ALA A 151 0.76 7.74 22.58
N GLN A 152 1.68 6.90 23.04
CA GLN A 152 2.50 6.02 22.20
C GLN A 152 2.25 4.57 22.59
N ALA A 153 1.95 3.73 21.60
CA ALA A 153 1.69 2.32 21.80
C ALA A 153 1.89 1.53 20.50
N PHE A 154 1.93 0.21 20.67
CA PHE A 154 1.88 -0.80 19.62
C PHE A 154 0.53 -1.51 19.70
N ILE A 155 -0.02 -1.88 18.55
CA ILE A 155 -1.20 -2.73 18.46
C ILE A 155 -0.82 -4.06 17.84
N ASP A 156 -1.49 -5.13 18.24
CA ASP A 156 -1.42 -6.39 17.49
C ASP A 156 -2.34 -6.32 16.27
N VAL A 157 -1.89 -6.95 15.19
CA VAL A 157 -2.66 -7.09 13.96
C VAL A 157 -2.82 -8.59 13.71
N PRO A 158 -3.92 -9.20 14.18
CA PRO A 158 -4.05 -10.66 14.23
C PRO A 158 -4.20 -11.31 12.85
N MET A 159 -4.49 -10.51 11.82
CA MET A 159 -4.71 -11.00 10.47
C MET A 159 -4.33 -9.95 9.44
N SER A 160 -3.66 -10.36 8.37
CA SER A 160 -3.36 -9.50 7.22
C SER A 160 -4.64 -9.10 6.48
N GLY A 161 -4.72 -7.84 6.04
CA GLY A 161 -5.88 -7.32 5.32
C GLY A 161 -5.88 -5.79 5.28
N THR A 162 -7.02 -5.22 4.88
CA THR A 162 -7.28 -3.79 5.05
C THR A 162 -7.95 -3.58 6.40
N HIS A 163 -7.32 -2.77 7.26
CA HIS A 163 -7.78 -2.52 8.62
C HIS A 163 -8.43 -1.15 8.75
N GLU A 164 -9.53 -1.12 9.49
CA GLU A 164 -10.14 0.11 9.99
C GLU A 164 -9.95 0.19 11.50
N LEU A 165 -9.40 1.32 11.96
CA LEU A 165 -9.06 1.59 13.36
C LEU A 165 -9.85 2.80 13.84
N HIS A 166 -10.50 2.67 15.00
CA HIS A 166 -11.20 3.78 15.63
C HIS A 166 -10.26 4.50 16.62
N ALA A 167 -9.87 5.71 16.25
CA ALA A 167 -8.91 6.54 16.98
C ALA A 167 -9.51 7.25 18.21
N GLY A 168 -10.04 6.46 19.16
CA GLY A 168 -10.61 6.96 20.42
C GLY A 168 -12.14 6.95 20.46
N PHE A 169 -12.68 7.41 21.59
CA PHE A 169 -14.10 7.46 21.90
C PHE A 169 -14.48 8.82 22.50
N GLU A 170 -15.67 9.33 22.16
CA GLU A 170 -16.16 10.66 22.57
C GLU A 170 -15.12 11.77 22.33
N ASN A 171 -14.74 12.52 23.38
CA ASN A 171 -13.81 13.65 23.30
C ASN A 171 -12.39 13.19 22.92
N SER A 172 -12.01 11.95 23.23
CA SER A 172 -10.70 11.41 22.81
C SER A 172 -10.63 11.10 21.31
N ALA A 173 -11.77 11.08 20.60
CA ALA A 173 -11.78 10.95 19.16
C ALA A 173 -11.29 12.21 18.43
N HIS A 174 -11.22 13.36 19.11
CA HIS A 174 -10.63 14.59 18.58
C HIS A 174 -9.11 14.53 18.73
N ALA A 175 -8.48 13.75 17.87
CA ALA A 175 -7.06 13.42 17.93
C ALA A 175 -6.43 13.40 16.54
N ILE A 176 -5.11 13.43 16.53
CA ILE A 176 -4.27 13.13 15.38
C ILE A 176 -3.59 11.80 15.67
N VAL A 177 -3.72 10.83 14.77
CA VAL A 177 -3.05 9.53 14.88
C VAL A 177 -2.09 9.36 13.74
N THR A 178 -0.86 9.04 14.10
CA THR A 178 0.20 8.65 13.17
C THR A 178 0.55 7.18 13.39
N LEU A 179 0.70 6.45 12.30
CA LEU A 179 1.22 5.09 12.28
C LEU A 179 2.54 5.09 11.51
N GLU A 180 3.63 4.69 12.15
CA GLU A 180 4.98 4.73 11.58
C GLU A 180 5.35 6.11 10.99
N GLY A 181 4.92 7.18 11.68
CA GLY A 181 5.18 8.57 11.26
C GLY A 181 4.26 9.11 10.16
N LYS A 182 3.37 8.28 9.59
CA LYS A 182 2.36 8.72 8.62
C LYS A 182 1.05 9.03 9.33
N GLU A 183 0.49 10.22 9.10
CA GLU A 183 -0.86 10.55 9.57
C GLU A 183 -1.90 9.65 8.89
N VAL A 184 -2.68 8.94 9.70
CA VAL A 184 -3.75 8.02 9.25
C VAL A 184 -5.13 8.48 9.68
N TYR A 185 -5.21 9.38 10.66
CA TYR A 185 -6.46 9.94 11.16
C TYR A 185 -6.23 11.32 11.75
N ARG A 186 -7.19 12.23 11.51
CA ARG A 186 -7.26 13.56 12.11
C ARG A 186 -8.71 13.94 12.30
N LYS A 187 -9.04 14.41 13.51
CA LYS A 187 -10.30 15.07 13.81
C LYS A 187 -10.04 16.24 14.75
N GLU A 188 -10.29 17.45 14.26
CA GLU A 188 -10.12 18.68 15.02
C GLU A 188 -11.28 18.86 16.01
N ILE A 189 -11.04 19.64 17.07
CA ILE A 189 -12.11 20.14 17.96
C ILE A 189 -12.86 21.21 17.16
N GLY A 190 -14.17 21.02 17.00
CA GLY A 190 -15.04 21.92 16.22
C GLY A 190 -15.22 23.29 16.86
#